data_AF-A0AAD7M5Q8-F1
#
_entry.id   AF-A0AAD7M5Q8-F1
#
_cell.length_a   1.000
_cell.length_b   1.000
_cell.length_c   1.000
_cell.angle_alpha   90.00
_cell.angle_beta   90.00
_cell.angle_gamma   90.00
#
_symmetry.space_group_name_H-M   'P 1'
#
loop_
_entity.id
_entity.type
_entity.pdbx_description
1 polymer ?
#
loop_
_entity_poly.entity_id
_entity_poly.type
_entity_poly.pdbx_seq_one_letter_code
_entity_poly.pdbx_strand_id
1 'polypeptide(L)'
;MYVKGAKLNRLKKVLCCWNKDVFGNIPDKVKLADELVAQMEVLANRDDVCQEELCGVEAISEVELDMEEEFWRQKSSIWWLKDGDRCSKFFHASVKAKRSRLAVHRIKDVSGVWIDNKEDIEFAALEHFSHLS
;
A
#
# COMPACT_ATOMS: atom_id res chain seq x y z
N MET A 1 23.90 -14.39 18.84
CA MET A 1 22.68 -15.15 19.24
C MET A 1 21.41 -14.45 18.72
N TYR A 2 20.78 -15.05 17.69
CA TYR A 2 19.78 -14.49 16.75
C TYR A 2 18.33 -14.27 17.29
N VAL A 3 18.14 -13.87 18.55
CA VAL A 3 16.79 -13.87 19.15
C VAL A 3 15.93 -12.66 18.73
N LYS A 4 16.54 -11.47 18.49
CA LYS A 4 15.81 -10.24 18.09
C LYS A 4 15.26 -10.31 16.66
N GLY A 5 16.07 -10.75 15.69
CA GLY A 5 15.65 -10.88 14.28
C GLY A 5 14.54 -11.91 14.10
N ALA A 6 14.60 -13.04 14.82
CA ALA A 6 13.55 -14.05 14.77
C ALA A 6 12.21 -13.56 15.33
N LYS A 7 12.22 -12.72 16.39
CA LYS A 7 11.00 -12.12 16.96
C LYS A 7 10.36 -11.11 15.99
N LEU A 8 11.16 -10.24 15.36
CA LEU A 8 10.68 -9.27 14.37
C LEU A 8 10.11 -9.97 13.12
N ASN A 9 10.75 -11.03 12.64
CA ASN A 9 10.26 -11.80 11.50
C ASN A 9 8.94 -12.52 11.80
N ARG A 10 8.75 -13.03 13.03
CA ARG A 10 7.45 -13.58 13.45
C ARG A 10 6.37 -12.50 13.50
N LEU A 11 6.68 -11.35 14.10
CA LEU A 11 5.74 -10.22 14.16
C LEU A 11 5.37 -9.73 12.75
N LYS A 12 6.35 -9.59 11.86
CA LYS A 12 6.13 -9.22 10.45
C LYS A 12 5.15 -10.18 9.77
N LYS A 13 5.32 -11.50 9.95
CA LYS A 13 4.40 -12.49 9.36
C LYS A 13 2.97 -12.30 9.89
N VAL A 14 2.80 -12.16 11.20
CA VAL A 14 1.49 -11.93 11.82
C VAL A 14 0.84 -10.65 11.30
N LEU A 15 1.59 -9.54 11.25
CA LEU A 15 1.10 -8.26 10.73
C LEU A 15 0.75 -8.33 9.23
N CYS A 16 1.53 -9.07 8.44
CA CYS A 16 1.23 -9.28 7.02
C CYS A 16 -0.06 -10.11 6.83
N CYS A 17 -0.29 -11.14 7.65
CA CYS A 17 -1.55 -11.89 7.63
C CYS A 17 -2.71 -10.99 8.04
N TRP A 18 -2.61 -10.33 9.20
CA TRP A 18 -3.65 -9.42 9.69
C TRP A 18 -4.01 -8.32 8.69
N ASN A 19 -3.02 -7.71 8.04
CA ASN A 19 -3.27 -6.69 7.02
C ASN A 19 -4.06 -7.26 5.83
N LYS A 20 -3.76 -8.49 5.40
CA LYS A 20 -4.49 -9.15 4.31
C LYS A 20 -5.90 -9.54 4.73
N ASP A 21 -6.07 -10.03 5.95
CA ASP A 21 -7.35 -10.57 6.44
C ASP A 21 -8.33 -9.44 6.79
N VAL A 22 -7.85 -8.31 7.33
CA VAL A 22 -8.68 -7.18 7.75
C VAL A 22 -8.89 -6.17 6.62
N PHE A 23 -7.80 -5.68 6.01
CA PHE A 23 -7.89 -4.63 4.99
C PHE A 23 -7.94 -5.19 3.57
N GLY A 24 -7.19 -6.27 3.30
CA GLY A 24 -7.13 -6.86 1.97
C GLY A 24 -6.51 -5.91 0.94
N ASN A 25 -7.05 -5.92 -0.27
CA ASN A 25 -6.66 -4.98 -1.33
C ASN A 25 -7.66 -3.81 -1.38
N ILE A 26 -7.34 -2.73 -0.67
CA ILE A 26 -8.19 -1.53 -0.57
C ILE A 26 -8.54 -0.94 -1.96
N PRO A 27 -7.59 -0.77 -2.91
CA PRO A 27 -7.93 -0.36 -4.27
C PRO A 27 -8.94 -1.26 -5.01
N ASP A 28 -8.96 -2.57 -4.73
CA ASP A 28 -9.93 -3.46 -5.35
C ASP A 28 -11.31 -3.33 -4.68
N LYS A 29 -11.36 -3.04 -3.37
CA LYS A 29 -12.61 -2.77 -2.65
C LYS A 29 -13.30 -1.51 -3.16
N VAL A 30 -12.54 -0.43 -3.40
CA VAL A 30 -13.07 0.81 -4.01
C VAL A 30 -13.69 0.52 -5.37
N LYS A 31 -12.97 -0.21 -6.24
CA LYS A 31 -13.52 -0.60 -7.56
C LYS A 31 -14.82 -1.40 -7.46
N LEU A 32 -14.88 -2.37 -6.54
CA LEU A 32 -16.08 -3.16 -6.34
C LEU A 32 -17.25 -2.31 -5.83
N ALA A 33 -16.98 -1.35 -4.94
CA ALA A 33 -17.99 -0.41 -4.47
C ALA A 33 -18.50 0.50 -5.60
N ASP A 34 -17.62 1.03 -6.44
CA ASP A 34 -17.99 1.83 -7.63
C ASP A 34 -18.81 1.01 -8.64
N GLU A 35 -18.42 -0.24 -8.90
CA GLU A 35 -19.18 -1.15 -9.76
C GLU A 35 -20.57 -1.46 -9.20
N LEU A 36 -20.71 -1.55 -7.87
CA LEU A 36 -21.98 -1.76 -7.20
C LEU A 36 -22.86 -0.51 -7.26
N VAL A 37 -22.31 0.69 -7.02
CA VAL A 37 -23.02 1.97 -7.19
C VAL A 37 -23.56 2.07 -8.63
N ALA A 38 -22.72 1.85 -9.63
CA ALA A 38 -23.12 1.94 -11.04
C ALA A 38 -24.25 0.94 -11.39
N GLN A 39 -24.22 -0.28 -10.83
CA GLN A 39 -25.31 -1.24 -11.02
C GLN A 39 -26.60 -0.78 -10.36
N MET A 40 -26.53 -0.24 -9.14
CA MET A 40 -27.70 0.24 -8.40
C MET A 40 -28.32 1.48 -9.05
N GLU A 41 -27.52 2.39 -9.62
CA GLU A 41 -28.01 3.53 -10.40
C GLU A 41 -28.79 3.08 -11.65
N VAL A 42 -28.33 2.02 -12.32
CA VAL A 42 -29.03 1.45 -13.48
C VAL A 42 -30.37 0.83 -13.08
N LEU A 43 -30.43 0.16 -11.94
CA LEU A 43 -31.66 -0.44 -11.42
C LEU A 43 -32.63 0.61 -10.86
N ALA A 44 -32.14 1.65 -10.19
CA ALA A 44 -32.93 2.77 -9.72
C ALA A 44 -33.62 3.51 -10.89
N ASN A 45 -32.92 3.67 -12.01
CA ASN A 45 -33.50 4.23 -13.25
C ASN A 45 -34.60 3.35 -13.88
N ARG A 46 -34.73 2.09 -13.47
CA ARG A 46 -35.77 1.16 -13.92
C ARG A 46 -36.92 1.00 -12.92
N ASP A 47 -36.92 1.79 -11.84
CA ASP A 47 -37.80 1.63 -10.67
C ASP A 47 -37.66 0.26 -9.96
N ASP A 48 -36.57 -0.48 -10.21
CA ASP A 48 -36.32 -1.81 -9.65
C ASP A 48 -35.71 -1.77 -8.23
N VAL A 49 -35.30 -0.58 -7.76
CA VAL A 49 -34.57 -0.37 -6.48
C VAL A 49 -35.07 0.89 -5.79
N CYS A 50 -35.18 0.86 -4.45
CA CYS A 50 -35.59 2.02 -3.68
C CYS A 50 -34.42 2.99 -3.41
N GLN A 51 -34.72 4.29 -3.29
CA GLN A 51 -33.71 5.33 -3.06
C GLN A 51 -32.85 5.08 -1.80
N GLU A 52 -33.41 4.43 -0.77
CA GLU A 52 -32.68 4.10 0.46
C GLU A 52 -31.57 3.06 0.23
N GLU A 53 -31.80 2.08 -0.65
CA GLU A 53 -30.78 1.08 -1.02
C GLU A 53 -29.64 1.71 -1.83
N LEU A 54 -29.96 2.65 -2.73
CA LEU A 54 -28.95 3.40 -3.48
C LEU A 54 -28.09 4.24 -2.54
N CYS A 55 -28.71 5.02 -1.63
CA CYS A 55 -27.96 5.81 -0.65
C CYS A 55 -27.10 4.94 0.28
N GLY A 56 -27.56 3.73 0.64
CA GLY A 56 -26.76 2.79 1.42
C GLY A 56 -25.49 2.36 0.70
N VAL A 57 -25.58 2.10 -0.60
CA VAL A 57 -24.43 1.68 -1.43
C VAL A 57 -23.48 2.86 -1.69
N GLU A 58 -24.01 4.06 -1.93
CA GLU A 58 -23.20 5.29 -2.03
C GLU A 58 -22.40 5.55 -0.75
N ALA A 59 -23.02 5.37 0.43
CA ALA A 59 -22.34 5.52 1.71
C ALA A 59 -21.22 4.49 1.91
N ILE A 60 -21.41 3.26 1.42
CA ILE A 60 -20.36 2.22 1.45
C ILE A 60 -19.19 2.63 0.54
N SER A 61 -19.47 3.13 -0.68
CA SER A 61 -18.42 3.61 -1.59
C SER A 61 -17.61 4.76 -0.96
N GLU A 62 -18.28 5.71 -0.31
CA GLU A 62 -17.62 6.81 0.38
C GLU A 62 -16.66 6.32 1.49
N VAL A 63 -17.09 5.34 2.29
CA VAL A 63 -16.26 4.73 3.34
C VAL A 63 -15.02 4.04 2.74
N GLU A 64 -15.16 3.32 1.63
CA GLU A 64 -14.03 2.66 0.96
C GLU A 64 -13.04 3.67 0.35
N LEU A 65 -13.54 4.79 -0.19
CA LEU A 65 -12.72 5.90 -0.69
C LEU A 65 -11.91 6.55 0.43
N ASP A 66 -12.53 6.81 1.58
CA ASP A 66 -11.84 7.37 2.75
C ASP A 66 -10.74 6.41 3.26
N MET A 67 -10.99 5.09 3.25
CA MET A 67 -9.98 4.09 3.59
C MET A 67 -8.80 4.08 2.61
N GLU A 68 -9.06 4.21 1.30
CA GLU A 68 -8.01 4.28 0.30
C GLU A 68 -7.14 5.54 0.48
N GLU A 69 -7.76 6.68 0.75
CA GLU A 69 -7.05 7.93 0.99
C GLU A 69 -6.10 7.79 2.19
N GLU A 70 -6.60 7.31 3.33
CA GLU A 70 -5.80 7.14 4.55
C GLU A 70 -4.65 6.14 4.32
N PHE A 71 -4.91 5.06 3.60
CA PHE A 71 -3.87 4.10 3.24
C PHE A 71 -2.73 4.76 2.45
N TRP A 72 -3.04 5.57 1.44
CA TRP A 72 -2.05 6.24 0.61
C TRP A 72 -1.34 7.39 1.35
N ARG A 73 -2.05 8.09 2.23
CA ARG A 73 -1.48 9.08 3.16
C ARG A 73 -0.42 8.45 4.07
N GLN A 74 -0.74 7.36 4.75
CA GLN A 74 0.20 6.63 5.61
C GLN A 74 1.41 6.12 4.83
N LYS A 75 1.16 5.52 3.66
CA LYS A 75 2.19 4.90 2.82
C LYS A 75 3.15 5.91 2.19
N SER A 76 2.65 7.09 1.82
CA SER A 76 3.48 8.19 1.34
C SER A 76 4.28 8.85 2.46
N SER A 77 3.83 8.73 3.72
CA SER A 77 4.37 9.43 4.90
C SER A 77 4.28 10.95 4.76
N ILE A 78 3.23 11.44 4.12
CA ILE A 78 2.96 12.87 3.94
C ILE A 78 1.87 13.28 4.92
N TRP A 79 2.23 14.11 5.90
CA TRP A 79 1.34 14.52 6.99
C TRP A 79 0.58 15.84 6.71
N TRP A 80 1.02 16.62 5.72
CA TRP A 80 0.59 18.02 5.53
C TRP A 80 -0.51 18.25 4.48
N LEU A 81 -1.08 17.20 3.86
CA LEU A 81 -2.25 17.41 2.99
C LEU A 81 -3.47 17.70 3.86
N LYS A 82 -3.79 18.99 3.97
CA LYS A 82 -5.06 19.48 4.52
C LYS A 82 -6.21 19.04 3.63
N ASP A 83 -7.28 18.59 4.28
CA ASP A 83 -8.56 18.17 3.71
C ASP A 83 -8.97 18.98 2.47
N GLY A 84 -9.30 18.26 1.38
CA GLY A 84 -10.02 18.87 0.25
C GLY A 84 -9.72 18.27 -1.11
N ASP A 85 -8.65 17.51 -1.28
CA ASP A 85 -8.31 16.89 -2.57
C ASP A 85 -8.01 15.39 -2.35
N ARG A 86 -8.97 14.53 -2.72
CA ARG A 86 -8.87 13.05 -2.74
C ARG A 86 -7.88 12.58 -3.82
N CYS A 87 -6.70 13.17 -3.86
CA CYS A 87 -5.77 13.03 -4.96
C CYS A 87 -4.93 11.75 -4.80
N SER A 88 -5.56 10.58 -4.97
CA SER A 88 -4.89 9.28 -5.04
C SER A 88 -3.69 9.32 -6.00
N LYS A 89 -3.83 10.01 -7.14
CA LYS A 89 -2.75 10.26 -8.13
C LYS A 89 -1.51 10.92 -7.52
N PHE A 90 -1.68 11.95 -6.68
CA PHE A 90 -0.57 12.64 -6.02
C PHE A 90 0.16 11.70 -5.06
N PHE A 91 -0.58 10.93 -4.26
CA PHE A 91 0.02 9.98 -3.33
C PHE A 91 0.72 8.83 -4.06
N HIS A 92 0.13 8.30 -5.15
CA HIS A 92 0.78 7.31 -6.00
C HIS A 92 2.09 7.86 -6.58
N ALA A 93 2.10 9.09 -7.09
CA ALA A 93 3.29 9.74 -7.62
C ALA A 93 4.35 9.93 -6.52
N SER A 94 3.92 10.32 -5.32
CA SER A 94 4.79 10.51 -4.15
C SER A 94 5.41 9.19 -3.66
N VAL A 95 4.62 8.11 -3.57
CA VAL A 95 5.12 6.78 -3.23
C VAL A 95 6.08 6.28 -4.30
N LYS A 96 5.78 6.51 -5.58
CA LYS A 96 6.68 6.15 -6.69
C LYS A 96 8.01 6.92 -6.61
N ALA A 97 7.96 8.23 -6.35
CA ALA A 97 9.14 9.06 -6.17
C ALA A 97 9.98 8.62 -4.96
N LYS A 98 9.33 8.32 -3.83
CA LYS A 98 9.98 7.80 -2.62
C LYS A 98 10.65 6.45 -2.88
N ARG A 99 9.97 5.52 -3.56
CA ARG A 99 10.53 4.22 -3.97
C ARG A 99 11.74 4.39 -4.87
N SER A 100 11.67 5.29 -5.85
CA SER A 100 12.79 5.60 -6.75
C SER A 100 13.99 6.14 -5.96
N ARG A 101 13.77 7.10 -5.05
CA ARG A 101 14.83 7.69 -4.21
C ARG A 101 15.47 6.69 -3.24
N LEU A 102 14.69 5.75 -2.71
CA LEU A 102 15.16 4.74 -1.76
C LEU A 102 15.70 3.47 -2.44
N ALA A 103 15.63 3.38 -3.77
CA ALA A 103 16.18 2.23 -4.48
C ALA A 103 17.71 2.25 -4.40
N VAL A 104 18.27 1.13 -3.95
CA VAL A 104 19.72 0.92 -3.95
C VAL A 104 20.12 0.47 -5.35
N HIS A 105 20.71 1.38 -6.13
CA HIS A 105 21.13 1.12 -7.52
C HIS A 105 22.53 0.53 -7.62
N ARG A 106 23.41 0.86 -6.66
CA ARG A 106 24.76 0.32 -6.56
C ARG A 106 25.26 0.41 -5.13
N ILE A 107 26.09 -0.55 -4.74
CA ILE A 107 26.82 -0.53 -3.47
C ILE A 107 28.31 -0.65 -3.73
N LYS A 108 29.11 -0.29 -2.74
CA LYS A 108 30.57 -0.42 -2.80
C LYS A 108 30.98 -1.58 -1.91
N ASP A 109 31.69 -2.54 -2.47
CA ASP A 109 32.21 -3.69 -1.74
C ASP A 109 33.40 -3.30 -0.83
N VAL A 110 33.80 -4.18 0.09
CA VAL A 110 34.96 -4.05 0.97
C VAL A 110 36.26 -3.84 0.21
N SER A 111 36.35 -4.34 -1.03
CA SER A 111 37.45 -4.11 -1.97
C SER A 111 37.43 -2.73 -2.64
N GLY A 112 36.39 -1.93 -2.42
CA GLY A 112 36.19 -0.62 -3.03
C GLY A 112 35.61 -0.64 -4.45
N VAL A 113 35.23 -1.82 -4.97
CA VAL A 113 34.61 -1.98 -6.29
C VAL A 113 33.10 -1.68 -6.21
N TRP A 114 32.57 -1.02 -7.25
CA TRP A 114 31.14 -0.76 -7.37
C TRP A 114 30.43 -1.99 -7.94
N ILE A 115 29.36 -2.40 -7.26
CA ILE A 115 28.45 -3.46 -7.68
C ILE A 115 27.11 -2.81 -8.01
N ASP A 116 26.61 -3.00 -9.23
CA ASP A 116 25.36 -2.44 -9.74
C ASP A 116 24.33 -3.52 -10.11
N ASN A 117 24.73 -4.79 -10.19
CA ASN A 117 23.84 -5.93 -10.36
C ASN A 117 23.03 -6.20 -9.09
N LYS A 118 21.72 -6.41 -9.27
CA LYS A 118 20.79 -6.59 -8.15
C LYS A 118 21.06 -7.85 -7.32
N GLU A 119 21.40 -8.96 -7.97
CA GLU A 119 21.74 -10.23 -7.31
C GLU A 119 23.01 -10.09 -6.48
N ASP A 120 24.04 -9.45 -7.04
CA ASP A 120 25.32 -9.22 -6.37
C ASP A 120 25.17 -8.22 -5.20
N ILE A 121 24.33 -7.18 -5.35
CA ILE A 121 23.96 -6.26 -4.27
C ILE A 121 23.29 -7.01 -3.11
N GLU A 122 22.36 -7.92 -3.41
CA GLU A 122 21.68 -8.73 -2.40
C GLU A 122 22.66 -9.66 -1.68
N PHE A 123 23.53 -10.34 -2.43
CA PHE A 123 24.55 -11.23 -1.86
C PHE A 123 25.53 -10.49 -0.96
N ALA A 124 26.12 -9.38 -1.43
CA ALA A 124 27.07 -8.60 -0.65
C ALA A 124 26.42 -7.94 0.58
N ALA A 125 25.14 -7.56 0.52
CA ALA A 125 24.40 -7.11 1.69
C ALA A 125 24.24 -8.24 2.73
N LEU A 126 23.85 -9.45 2.30
CA LEU A 126 23.73 -10.62 3.18
C LEU A 126 25.07 -10.99 3.82
N GLU A 127 26.15 -10.99 3.04
CA GLU A 127 27.51 -11.25 3.51
C GLU A 127 27.92 -10.21 4.56
N HIS A 128 27.82 -8.92 4.24
CA HIS A 128 28.20 -7.84 5.16
C HIS A 128 27.48 -7.92 6.51
N PHE A 129 26.16 -8.14 6.50
CA PHE A 129 25.37 -8.24 7.74
C PHE A 129 25.56 -9.57 8.48
N SER A 130 26.01 -10.64 7.81
CA SER A 130 26.36 -11.91 8.47
C SER A 130 27.67 -11.81 9.27
N HIS A 131 28.63 -11.01 8.80
CA HIS A 131 29.90 -10.73 9.48
C HIS A 131 29.78 -9.71 10.64
N LEU A 132 28.66 -8.98 10.70
CA LEU A 132 28.34 -8.01 11.76
C LEU A 132 27.59 -8.63 12.95
N SER A 133 27.31 -9.94 12.95
CA SER A 133 26.52 -10.66 13.97
C SER A 133 27.36 -11.57 14.86
#